data_AF-A0A5B9YB42-F1
#
_entry.id   AF-A0A5B9YB42-F1
#
_cell.length_a   1.000
_cell.length_b   1.000
_cell.length_c   1.000
_cell.angle_alpha   90.00
_cell.angle_beta   90.00
_cell.angle_gamma   90.00
#
_symmetry.space_group_name_H-M   'P 1'
#
loop_
_entity.id
_entity.type
_entity.pdbx_description
1 polymer ?
#
loop_
_entity_poly.entity_id
_entity_poly.type
_entity_poly.pdbx_seq_one_letter_code
_entity_poly.pdbx_strand_id
1 'polypeptide(L)'
;MHAWEQIQMTLDYIDEHLSETIEIKKLAEMTALSPFYYQRLFSRLVKKSVMEYIKLRRMAKATEGLLQRNKRILDVALDLGFSSHEQFTRIFKQTFDMTPESYRKNPVALNRMTKPQLSLNYTLIDENVPLISDGIVIEISRKKLLEPEYYVGLETKTPIQFIEGLGIKSGIDPLDKFWRNFHERKVNIPGLVNKGYEIGVAYSCIEEGFFVYFAGAQVKSPIILKDFSNWELQKGEYIVCSFETENFESLVMDGLYKAQQYLFNVWLPNHKLFIEPFSVERYESHDKEITSMEIWVKPVALKS
;
A
#
# COMPACT_ATOMS: atom_id res chain seq x y z
N MET A 1 15.22 -18.32 -17.35
CA MET A 1 15.19 -16.85 -17.27
C MET A 1 13.86 -16.38 -17.80
N HIS A 2 13.00 -15.91 -16.91
CA HIS A 2 11.72 -15.33 -17.27
C HIS A 2 11.88 -13.86 -17.59
N ALA A 3 11.10 -13.33 -18.53
CA ALA A 3 11.17 -11.94 -18.95
C ALA A 3 10.97 -10.95 -17.78
N TRP A 4 10.20 -11.33 -16.75
CA TRP A 4 9.98 -10.50 -15.57
C TRP A 4 11.22 -10.39 -14.67
N GLU A 5 12.07 -11.41 -14.61
CA GLU A 5 13.31 -11.38 -13.81
C GLU A 5 14.26 -10.30 -14.35
N GLN A 6 14.36 -10.21 -15.68
CA GLN A 6 15.20 -9.20 -16.35
C GLN A 6 14.67 -7.78 -16.12
N ILE A 7 13.36 -7.58 -16.11
CA ILE A 7 12.78 -6.28 -15.76
C ILE A 7 12.92 -5.98 -14.27
N GLN A 8 12.83 -6.98 -13.38
CA GLN A 8 13.09 -6.78 -11.96
C GLN A 8 14.51 -6.28 -11.73
N MET A 9 15.50 -6.88 -12.39
CA MET A 9 16.89 -6.42 -12.32
C MET A 9 17.04 -4.95 -12.75
N THR A 10 16.32 -4.50 -13.78
CA THR A 10 16.39 -3.08 -14.18
C THR A 10 15.64 -2.16 -13.22
N LEU A 11 14.57 -2.62 -12.56
CA LEU A 11 13.89 -1.88 -11.50
C LEU A 11 14.81 -1.66 -10.29
N ASP A 12 15.53 -2.70 -9.88
CA ASP A 12 16.50 -2.63 -8.77
C ASP A 12 17.65 -1.70 -9.12
N TYR A 13 18.20 -1.82 -10.35
CA TYR A 13 19.22 -0.93 -10.84
C TYR A 13 18.79 0.55 -10.86
N ILE A 14 17.57 0.84 -11.33
CA ILE A 14 17.03 2.20 -11.35
C ILE A 14 17.01 2.80 -9.94
N ASP A 15 16.60 2.01 -8.94
CA ASP A 15 16.49 2.46 -7.56
C ASP A 15 17.83 2.80 -6.91
N GLU A 16 18.84 1.98 -7.20
CA GLU A 16 20.20 2.19 -6.71
C GLU A 16 20.87 3.42 -7.36
N HIS A 17 20.41 3.84 -8.54
CA HIS A 17 21.04 4.89 -9.35
C HIS A 17 20.13 6.11 -9.59
N LEU A 18 19.14 6.37 -8.71
CA LEU A 18 18.19 7.48 -8.88
C LEU A 18 18.86 8.87 -8.93
N SER A 19 20.06 9.01 -8.35
CA SER A 19 20.88 10.22 -8.38
C SER A 19 21.54 10.49 -9.74
N GLU A 20 21.66 9.47 -10.58
CA GLU A 20 22.40 9.52 -11.85
C GLU A 20 21.48 9.73 -13.06
N THR A 21 22.09 10.03 -14.21
CA THR A 21 21.37 10.00 -15.49
C THR A 21 21.23 8.55 -15.95
N ILE A 22 20.00 8.04 -15.98
CA ILE A 22 19.71 6.67 -16.39
C ILE A 22 19.29 6.65 -17.86
N GLU A 23 20.10 6.03 -18.71
CA GLU A 23 19.80 5.88 -20.13
C GLU A 23 19.00 4.60 -20.41
N ILE A 24 17.94 4.71 -21.20
CA ILE A 24 17.13 3.56 -21.65
C ILE A 24 18.00 2.52 -22.37
N LYS A 25 19.02 2.96 -23.12
CA LYS A 25 19.96 2.08 -23.82
C LYS A 25 20.69 1.16 -22.84
N LYS A 26 21.20 1.70 -21.73
CA LYS A 26 21.87 0.93 -20.67
C LYS A 26 20.94 -0.12 -20.06
N LEU A 27 19.71 0.27 -19.74
CA LEU A 27 18.71 -0.67 -19.18
C LEU A 27 18.37 -1.78 -20.17
N ALA A 28 18.26 -1.47 -21.46
CA ALA A 28 17.99 -2.46 -22.49
C ALA A 28 19.16 -3.45 -22.66
N GLU A 29 20.41 -2.95 -22.64
CA GLU A 29 21.64 -3.76 -22.68
C GLU A 29 21.70 -4.74 -21.50
N MET A 30 21.34 -4.32 -20.29
CA MET A 30 21.28 -5.20 -19.11
C MET A 30 20.34 -6.40 -19.29
N THR A 31 19.31 -6.25 -20.12
CA THR A 31 18.32 -7.30 -20.41
C THR A 31 18.60 -8.06 -21.70
N ALA A 32 19.68 -7.73 -22.42
CA ALA A 32 19.97 -8.21 -23.78
C ALA A 32 18.82 -7.97 -24.80
N LEU A 33 18.06 -6.88 -24.61
CA LEU A 33 16.94 -6.50 -25.48
C LEU A 33 17.29 -5.24 -26.28
N SER A 34 16.62 -5.06 -27.42
CA SER A 34 16.66 -3.76 -28.11
C SER A 34 15.93 -2.70 -27.26
N PRO A 35 16.33 -1.41 -27.34
CA PRO A 35 15.68 -0.33 -26.58
C PRO A 35 14.16 -0.23 -26.79
N PHE A 36 13.69 -0.54 -28.00
CA PHE A 36 12.26 -0.55 -28.33
C PHE A 36 11.53 -1.69 -27.60
N TYR A 37 12.06 -2.91 -27.67
CA TYR A 37 11.43 -4.07 -27.06
C TYR A 37 11.48 -3.99 -25.53
N TYR A 38 12.61 -3.53 -24.96
CA TYR A 38 12.74 -3.28 -23.54
C TYR A 38 11.66 -2.34 -23.00
N GLN A 39 11.47 -1.17 -23.62
CA GLN A 39 10.46 -0.20 -23.16
C GLN A 39 9.04 -0.76 -23.22
N ARG A 40 8.72 -1.53 -24.28
CA ARG A 40 7.40 -2.16 -24.43
C ARG A 40 7.17 -3.23 -23.35
N LEU A 41 8.16 -4.07 -23.10
CA LEU A 41 8.09 -5.10 -22.06
C LEU A 41 8.00 -4.46 -20.66
N PHE A 42 8.85 -3.47 -20.38
CA PHE A 42 8.83 -2.70 -19.13
C PHE A 42 7.44 -2.10 -18.91
N SER A 43 6.90 -1.37 -19.87
CA SER A 43 5.59 -0.71 -19.73
C SER A 43 4.46 -1.72 -19.55
N ARG A 44 4.55 -2.91 -20.18
CA ARG A 44 3.57 -3.98 -20.01
C ARG A 44 3.56 -4.54 -18.59
N LEU A 45 4.74 -4.72 -17.98
CA LEU A 45 4.89 -5.31 -16.64
C LEU A 45 4.72 -4.28 -15.52
N VAL A 46 5.30 -3.09 -15.67
CA VAL A 46 5.35 -2.01 -14.68
C VAL A 46 4.16 -1.06 -14.78
N LYS A 47 3.39 -1.14 -15.88
CA LYS A 47 2.23 -0.27 -16.18
C LYS A 47 2.57 1.22 -16.30
N LYS A 48 3.86 1.55 -16.45
CA LYS A 48 4.40 2.90 -16.59
C LYS A 48 5.51 2.91 -17.63
N SER A 49 5.68 4.03 -18.32
CA SER A 49 6.89 4.22 -19.13
C SER A 49 8.13 4.30 -18.23
N VAL A 50 9.30 3.95 -18.76
CA VAL A 50 10.58 3.96 -18.01
C VAL A 50 10.85 5.34 -17.39
N MET A 51 10.68 6.41 -18.19
CA MET A 51 10.95 7.77 -17.73
C MET A 51 9.94 8.25 -16.68
N GLU A 52 8.67 7.88 -16.83
CA GLU A 52 7.65 8.19 -15.83
C GLU A 52 7.93 7.44 -14.52
N TYR A 53 8.31 6.17 -14.59
CA TYR A 53 8.69 5.37 -13.44
C TYR A 53 9.88 5.99 -12.68
N ILE A 54 10.99 6.29 -13.37
CA ILE A 54 12.17 6.93 -12.75
C ILE A 54 11.77 8.23 -12.04
N LYS A 55 10.97 9.08 -12.71
CA LYS A 55 10.50 10.34 -12.15
C LYS A 55 9.68 10.11 -10.87
N LEU A 56 8.75 9.15 -10.87
CA LEU A 56 7.91 8.85 -9.71
C LEU A 56 8.72 8.22 -8.57
N ARG A 57 9.70 7.36 -8.85
CA ARG A 57 10.60 6.80 -7.83
C ARG A 57 11.50 7.86 -7.21
N ARG A 58 12.02 8.80 -8.00
CA ARG A 58 12.70 9.99 -7.48
C ARG A 58 11.80 10.81 -6.56
N MET A 59 10.53 11.03 -6.95
CA MET A 59 9.58 11.73 -6.08
C MET A 59 9.27 10.97 -4.79
N ALA A 60 9.15 9.64 -4.84
CA ALA A 60 8.99 8.79 -3.67
C ALA A 60 10.19 8.93 -2.70
N LYS A 61 11.42 8.92 -3.21
CA LYS A 61 12.62 9.16 -2.39
C LYS A 61 12.77 10.61 -1.92
N ALA A 62 12.24 11.56 -2.67
CA ALA A 62 12.22 12.96 -2.26
C ALA A 62 11.39 13.18 -0.99
N THR A 63 10.27 12.45 -0.81
CA THR A 63 9.47 12.61 0.41
C THR A 63 10.28 12.22 1.65
N GLU A 64 11.01 11.10 1.61
CA GLU A 64 11.92 10.66 2.68
C GLU A 64 13.00 11.72 2.97
N GLY A 65 13.66 12.21 1.91
CA GLY A 65 14.72 13.22 2.04
C GLY A 65 14.24 14.58 2.56
N LEU A 66 12.98 14.96 2.30
CA LEU A 66 12.42 16.23 2.77
C LEU A 66 12.08 16.23 4.26
N LEU A 67 11.88 15.05 4.88
CA LEU A 67 11.69 14.91 6.32
C LEU A 67 12.99 15.19 7.11
N GLN A 68 14.15 15.04 6.47
CA GLN A 68 15.46 15.39 7.03
C GLN A 68 15.66 16.91 7.05
N ARG A 69 15.22 17.58 8.12
CA ARG A 69 15.18 19.05 8.23
C ARG A 69 16.55 19.74 8.13
N ASN A 70 17.64 19.03 8.39
CA ASN A 70 19.01 19.52 8.28
C ASN A 70 19.51 19.63 6.83
N LYS A 71 18.86 18.98 5.87
CA LYS A 71 19.27 18.98 4.45
C LYS A 71 18.53 20.07 3.68
N ARG A 72 19.21 20.85 2.83
CA ARG A 72 18.51 21.89 2.03
C ARG A 72 17.65 21.21 0.97
N ILE A 73 16.52 21.83 0.60
CA ILE A 73 15.62 21.29 -0.44
C ILE A 73 16.40 21.12 -1.76
N LEU A 74 17.29 22.06 -2.09
CA LEU A 74 18.16 21.97 -3.26
C LEU A 74 19.07 20.74 -3.21
N ASP A 75 19.65 20.42 -2.06
CA ASP A 75 20.52 19.24 -1.93
C ASP A 75 19.71 17.95 -2.15
N VAL A 76 18.49 17.86 -1.62
CA VAL A 76 17.57 16.74 -1.90
C VAL A 76 17.28 16.61 -3.40
N ALA A 77 17.08 17.73 -4.10
CA ALA A 77 16.84 17.73 -5.54
C ALA A 77 18.07 17.24 -6.33
N LEU A 78 19.26 17.76 -6.00
CA LEU A 78 20.51 17.38 -6.67
C LEU A 78 20.84 15.90 -6.45
N ASP A 79 20.65 15.39 -5.23
CA ASP A 79 20.88 13.99 -4.89
C ASP A 79 19.92 13.02 -5.57
N LEU A 80 18.85 13.52 -6.18
CA LEU A 80 17.87 12.76 -6.97
C LEU A 80 17.99 13.06 -8.47
N GLY A 81 19.11 13.63 -8.90
CA GLY A 81 19.42 13.86 -10.31
C GLY A 81 18.55 14.94 -10.99
N PHE A 82 18.01 15.90 -10.22
CA PHE A 82 17.37 17.10 -10.78
C PHE A 82 18.41 18.21 -10.99
N SER A 83 18.32 18.93 -12.11
CA SER A 83 19.28 19.98 -12.44
C SER A 83 18.97 21.33 -11.78
N SER A 84 17.75 21.54 -11.28
CA SER A 84 17.36 22.78 -10.62
C SER A 84 16.25 22.61 -9.59
N HIS A 85 16.24 23.52 -8.61
CA HIS A 85 15.18 23.62 -7.60
C HIS A 85 13.79 23.87 -8.22
N GLU A 86 13.72 24.66 -9.29
CA GLU A 86 12.47 24.97 -9.98
C GLU A 86 11.87 23.72 -10.63
N GLN A 87 12.68 22.95 -11.36
CA GLN A 87 12.24 21.72 -12.00
C GLN A 87 11.74 20.71 -10.95
N PHE A 88 12.49 20.53 -9.87
CA PHE A 88 12.12 19.67 -8.76
C PHE A 88 10.79 20.10 -8.12
N THR A 89 10.66 21.38 -7.76
CA THR A 89 9.45 21.93 -7.13
C THR A 89 8.22 21.75 -8.02
N ARG A 90 8.36 22.01 -9.33
CA ARG A 90 7.27 21.84 -10.30
C ARG A 90 6.82 20.38 -10.38
N ILE A 91 7.76 19.44 -10.49
CA ILE A 91 7.44 18.01 -10.60
C ILE A 91 6.84 17.50 -9.29
N PHE A 92 7.39 17.89 -8.13
CA PHE A 92 6.87 17.51 -6.83
C PHE A 92 5.43 18.00 -6.64
N LYS A 93 5.16 19.27 -6.99
CA LYS A 93 3.80 19.83 -6.97
C LYS A 93 2.85 19.13 -7.93
N GLN A 94 3.30 18.76 -9.13
CA GLN A 94 2.48 17.98 -10.06
C GLN A 94 2.20 16.54 -9.58
N THR A 95 3.06 16.01 -8.69
CA THR A 95 3.00 14.61 -8.24
C THR A 95 2.17 14.46 -6.97
N PHE A 96 2.23 15.45 -6.06
CA PHE A 96 1.61 15.39 -4.73
C PHE A 96 0.66 16.55 -4.44
N ASP A 97 0.39 17.42 -5.41
CA ASP A 97 -0.45 18.63 -5.27
C ASP A 97 0.01 19.61 -4.17
N MET A 98 1.28 19.55 -3.77
CA MET A 98 1.89 20.45 -2.79
C MET A 98 3.34 20.75 -3.11
N THR A 99 3.88 21.86 -2.58
CA THR A 99 5.31 22.17 -2.77
C THR A 99 6.19 21.39 -1.79
N PRO A 100 7.47 21.13 -2.13
CA PRO A 100 8.42 20.51 -1.20
C PRO A 100 8.56 21.25 0.13
N GLU A 101 8.53 22.59 0.08
CA GLU A 101 8.60 23.44 1.27
C GLU A 101 7.37 23.28 2.16
N SER A 102 6.17 23.26 1.56
CA SER A 102 4.93 23.03 2.31
C SER A 102 4.94 21.65 2.98
N TYR A 103 5.35 20.63 2.23
CA TYR A 103 5.46 19.26 2.75
C TYR A 103 6.46 19.18 3.92
N ARG A 104 7.65 19.77 3.77
CA ARG A 104 8.67 19.80 4.83
C ARG A 104 8.18 20.51 6.10
N LYS A 105 7.45 21.61 5.93
CA LYS A 105 6.92 22.39 7.05
C LYS A 105 5.86 21.61 7.82
N ASN A 106 4.91 21.01 7.09
CA ASN A 106 3.80 20.25 7.63
C ASN A 106 3.66 18.91 6.88
N PRO A 107 4.42 17.87 7.29
CA PRO A 107 4.33 16.57 6.67
C PRO A 107 2.92 15.97 6.79
N VAL A 108 2.47 15.35 5.72
CA VAL A 108 1.24 14.55 5.65
C VAL A 108 1.58 13.18 5.07
N ALA A 109 0.72 12.18 5.23
CA ALA A 109 0.92 10.95 4.47
C ALA A 109 0.72 11.22 2.98
N LEU A 110 1.65 10.71 2.17
CA LEU A 110 1.60 10.81 0.72
C LEU A 110 1.59 9.39 0.15
N ASN A 111 0.62 9.13 -0.70
CA ASN A 111 0.71 7.99 -1.60
C ASN A 111 1.85 8.26 -2.58
N ARG A 112 2.76 7.31 -2.72
CA ARG A 112 3.94 7.39 -3.58
C ARG A 112 4.06 6.14 -4.43
N MET A 113 4.85 6.20 -5.50
CA MET A 113 5.10 5.03 -6.34
C MET A 113 5.95 4.01 -5.58
N THR A 114 5.32 2.89 -5.22
CA THR A 114 5.97 1.72 -4.64
C THR A 114 6.80 1.01 -5.70
N LYS A 115 7.98 0.48 -5.32
CA LYS A 115 8.73 -0.41 -6.23
C LYS A 115 7.88 -1.66 -6.49
N PRO A 116 7.48 -1.96 -7.73
CA PRO A 116 6.74 -3.18 -8.00
C PRO A 116 7.67 -4.37 -7.79
N GLN A 117 7.16 -5.40 -7.12
CA GLN A 117 7.88 -6.64 -6.91
C GLN A 117 7.34 -7.69 -7.89
N LEU A 118 7.95 -7.78 -9.06
CA LEU A 118 7.41 -8.59 -10.16
C LEU A 118 7.35 -10.07 -9.82
N SER A 119 8.27 -10.58 -8.99
CA SER A 119 8.24 -11.98 -8.53
C SER A 119 6.93 -12.37 -7.85
N LEU A 120 6.28 -11.46 -7.13
CA LEU A 120 4.99 -11.71 -6.49
C LEU A 120 3.90 -12.04 -7.52
N ASN A 121 3.98 -11.48 -8.74
CA ASN A 121 3.00 -11.75 -9.80
C ASN A 121 3.14 -13.13 -10.45
N TYR A 122 4.24 -13.85 -10.17
CA TYR A 122 4.59 -15.11 -10.83
C TYR A 122 4.89 -16.25 -9.85
N THR A 123 4.89 -15.98 -8.54
CA THR A 123 5.18 -16.99 -7.50
C THR A 123 3.91 -17.37 -6.77
N LEU A 124 3.46 -18.61 -6.94
CA LEU A 124 2.33 -19.14 -6.18
C LEU A 124 2.86 -19.92 -4.98
N ILE A 125 2.33 -19.62 -3.79
CA ILE A 125 2.64 -20.35 -2.55
C ILE A 125 1.42 -21.11 -2.06
N ASP A 126 1.67 -22.24 -1.42
CA ASP A 126 0.66 -22.99 -0.68
C ASP A 126 0.30 -22.28 0.64
N GLU A 127 -0.82 -22.66 1.24
CA GLU A 127 -1.21 -22.14 2.55
C GLU A 127 -0.16 -22.49 3.62
N ASN A 128 0.13 -21.54 4.50
CA ASN A 128 1.12 -21.62 5.58
C ASN A 128 2.58 -21.79 5.10
N VAL A 129 2.88 -21.39 3.86
CA VAL A 129 4.24 -21.30 3.34
C VAL A 129 4.61 -19.83 3.17
N PRO A 130 5.59 -19.30 3.93
CA PRO A 130 5.97 -17.90 3.81
C PRO A 130 6.76 -17.64 2.52
N LEU A 131 6.47 -16.51 1.87
CA LEU A 131 7.17 -15.97 0.72
C LEU A 131 7.94 -14.72 1.11
N ILE A 132 9.26 -14.76 0.96
CA ILE A 132 10.12 -13.58 1.16
C ILE A 132 10.32 -12.89 -0.19
N SER A 133 10.06 -11.59 -0.26
CA SER A 133 10.30 -10.78 -1.45
C SER A 133 10.62 -9.34 -1.08
N ASP A 134 11.83 -8.86 -1.37
CA ASP A 134 12.28 -7.46 -1.24
C ASP A 134 11.58 -6.64 -0.13
N GLY A 135 12.02 -6.86 1.10
CA GLY A 135 11.56 -6.13 2.28
C GLY A 135 10.16 -6.50 2.78
N ILE A 136 9.52 -7.53 2.22
CA ILE A 136 8.27 -8.09 2.74
C ILE A 136 8.35 -9.63 2.89
N VAL A 137 7.76 -10.13 3.97
CA VAL A 137 7.42 -11.54 4.15
C VAL A 137 5.90 -11.65 4.05
N ILE A 138 5.38 -12.53 3.19
CA ILE A 138 3.94 -12.73 3.00
C ILE A 138 3.59 -14.19 3.24
N GLU A 139 2.51 -14.46 3.97
CA GLU A 139 1.98 -15.80 4.17
C GLU A 139 0.46 -15.78 4.04
N ILE A 140 -0.10 -16.77 3.32
CA ILE A 140 -1.54 -16.98 3.26
C ILE A 140 -1.91 -18.16 4.16
N SER A 141 -2.85 -17.95 5.07
CA SER A 141 -3.35 -18.99 5.98
C SER A 141 -4.87 -18.99 6.04
N ARG A 142 -5.46 -20.04 6.63
CA ARG A 142 -6.87 -20.07 7.01
C ARG A 142 -7.00 -19.92 8.51
N LYS A 143 -7.85 -18.97 8.92
CA LYS A 143 -8.17 -18.75 10.34
C LYS A 143 -9.66 -18.92 10.54
N LYS A 144 -10.02 -19.59 11.63
CA LYS A 144 -11.41 -19.75 12.06
C LYS A 144 -11.67 -18.85 13.24
N LEU A 145 -12.54 -17.86 13.05
CA LEU A 145 -13.04 -17.01 14.10
C LEU A 145 -14.23 -17.71 14.78
N LEU A 146 -14.08 -18.06 16.06
CA LEU A 146 -15.07 -18.86 16.80
C LEU A 146 -16.26 -18.01 17.29
N GLU A 147 -15.96 -16.79 17.73
CA GLU A 147 -16.94 -15.82 18.23
C GLU A 147 -16.80 -14.51 17.47
N PRO A 148 -17.90 -13.77 17.22
CA PRO A 148 -17.83 -12.50 16.52
C PRO A 148 -16.99 -11.49 17.30
N GLU A 149 -16.29 -10.62 16.57
CA GLU A 149 -15.59 -9.47 17.14
C GLU A 149 -16.34 -8.18 16.80
N TYR A 150 -16.35 -7.24 17.73
CA TYR A 150 -17.08 -5.98 17.60
C TYR A 150 -16.14 -4.80 17.55
N TYR A 151 -16.42 -3.87 16.65
CA TYR A 151 -15.61 -2.68 16.41
C TYR A 151 -16.48 -1.44 16.39
N VAL A 152 -15.97 -0.36 16.98
CA VAL A 152 -16.61 0.96 16.96
C VAL A 152 -15.65 1.95 16.34
N GLY A 153 -16.16 2.77 15.43
CA GLY A 153 -15.31 3.54 14.54
C GLY A 153 -16.04 4.61 13.75
N LEU A 154 -15.37 5.11 12.73
CA LEU A 154 -15.90 6.07 11.78
C LEU A 154 -16.05 5.41 10.42
N GLU A 155 -16.94 5.95 9.59
CA GLU A 155 -17.11 5.56 8.20
C GLU A 155 -16.93 6.77 7.29
N THR A 156 -16.37 6.52 6.12
CA THR A 156 -16.33 7.50 5.03
C THR A 156 -16.61 6.83 3.71
N LYS A 157 -17.29 7.54 2.80
CA LYS A 157 -17.43 7.12 1.41
C LYS A 157 -16.20 7.57 0.62
N THR A 158 -15.63 6.67 -0.17
CA THR A 158 -14.41 6.94 -0.94
C THR A 158 -14.56 6.45 -2.39
N PRO A 159 -14.08 7.21 -3.39
CA PRO A 159 -14.09 6.76 -4.78
C PRO A 159 -13.22 5.51 -4.98
N ILE A 160 -13.66 4.56 -5.79
CA ILE A 160 -12.92 3.30 -6.08
C ILE A 160 -11.53 3.56 -6.69
N GLN A 161 -11.37 4.67 -7.41
CA GLN A 161 -10.08 5.08 -8.00
C GLN A 161 -8.97 5.28 -6.96
N PHE A 162 -9.34 5.42 -5.67
CA PHE A 162 -8.40 5.45 -4.56
C PHE A 162 -7.68 4.12 -4.38
N ILE A 163 -8.42 2.99 -4.26
CA ILE A 163 -7.84 1.65 -4.10
C ILE A 163 -6.99 1.28 -5.33
N GLU A 164 -7.49 1.58 -6.53
CA GLU A 164 -6.74 1.37 -7.77
C GLU A 164 -5.44 2.21 -7.85
N GLY A 165 -5.37 3.28 -7.07
CA GLY A 165 -4.25 4.20 -7.01
C GLY A 165 -3.23 3.89 -5.92
N LEU A 166 -3.54 3.06 -4.92
CA LEU A 166 -2.60 2.72 -3.85
C LEU A 166 -1.31 2.15 -4.44
N GLY A 167 -0.15 2.63 -3.98
CA GLY A 167 1.18 2.24 -4.46
C GLY A 167 1.53 2.62 -5.92
N ILE A 168 0.59 3.13 -6.72
CA ILE A 168 0.80 3.42 -8.17
C ILE A 168 0.60 4.91 -8.49
N LYS A 169 -0.46 5.52 -7.96
CA LYS A 169 -0.77 6.94 -8.12
C LYS A 169 -0.20 7.70 -6.93
N SER A 170 0.51 8.77 -7.23
CA SER A 170 1.04 9.66 -6.19
C SER A 170 0.03 10.76 -5.87
N GLY A 171 0.02 11.20 -4.61
CA GLY A 171 -0.93 12.20 -4.12
C GLY A 171 -0.95 12.27 -2.60
N ILE A 172 -1.79 13.15 -2.05
CA ILE A 172 -2.09 13.16 -0.61
C ILE A 172 -2.92 11.92 -0.29
N ASP A 173 -2.56 11.22 0.78
CA ASP A 173 -3.39 10.11 1.25
C ASP A 173 -4.67 10.65 1.94
N PRO A 174 -5.87 10.43 1.36
CA PRO A 174 -7.12 10.84 1.96
C PRO A 174 -7.45 10.09 3.26
N LEU A 175 -6.92 8.87 3.47
CA LEU A 175 -7.25 8.07 4.65
C LEU A 175 -6.43 8.45 5.88
N ASP A 176 -5.24 9.02 5.73
CA ASP A 176 -4.42 9.48 6.86
C ASP A 176 -5.14 10.53 7.72
N LYS A 177 -5.81 11.51 7.11
CA LYS A 177 -6.63 12.48 7.89
C LYS A 177 -7.81 11.80 8.58
N PHE A 178 -8.39 10.80 7.94
CA PHE A 178 -9.53 10.05 8.47
C PHE A 178 -9.12 9.21 9.68
N TRP A 179 -8.01 8.46 9.59
CA TRP A 179 -7.42 7.72 10.69
C TRP A 179 -7.01 8.62 11.85
N ARG A 180 -6.39 9.78 11.59
CA ARG A 180 -6.09 10.76 12.64
C ARG A 180 -7.34 11.26 13.36
N ASN A 181 -8.41 11.56 12.63
CA ASN A 181 -9.68 11.95 13.25
C ASN A 181 -10.29 10.82 14.09
N PHE A 182 -10.19 9.58 13.62
CA PHE A 182 -10.61 8.42 14.39
C PHE A 182 -9.79 8.30 15.69
N HIS A 183 -8.46 8.36 15.63
CA HIS A 183 -7.59 8.25 16.81
C HIS A 183 -7.84 9.37 17.84
N GLU A 184 -8.08 10.61 17.41
CA GLU A 184 -8.48 11.71 18.29
C GLU A 184 -9.79 11.43 19.03
N ARG A 185 -10.73 10.74 18.38
CA ARG A 185 -12.06 10.45 18.93
C ARG A 185 -12.11 9.12 19.67
N LYS A 186 -11.19 8.18 19.40
CA LYS A 186 -11.10 6.84 19.98
C LYS A 186 -11.09 6.86 21.50
N VAL A 187 -10.47 7.88 22.12
CA VAL A 187 -10.41 8.05 23.58
C VAL A 187 -11.79 8.17 24.24
N ASN A 188 -12.83 8.53 23.48
CA ASN A 188 -14.20 8.66 23.97
C ASN A 188 -15.03 7.38 23.80
N ILE A 189 -14.46 6.30 23.26
CA ILE A 189 -15.15 5.02 23.07
C ILE A 189 -15.03 4.21 24.38
N PRO A 190 -16.13 3.98 25.12
CA PRO A 190 -16.10 3.09 26.27
C PRO A 190 -15.93 1.63 25.85
N GLY A 191 -15.47 0.78 26.75
CA GLY A 191 -15.45 -0.67 26.52
C GLY A 191 -14.41 -1.15 25.51
N LEU A 192 -13.42 -0.32 25.15
CA LEU A 192 -12.27 -0.72 24.35
C LEU A 192 -11.58 -1.93 24.98
N VAL A 193 -11.21 -2.89 24.13
CA VAL A 193 -10.39 -4.02 24.55
C VAL A 193 -8.97 -3.51 24.81
N ASN A 194 -8.39 -3.87 25.96
CA ASN A 194 -7.01 -3.51 26.28
C ASN A 194 -6.07 -4.23 25.29
N LYS A 195 -5.21 -3.47 24.59
CA LYS A 195 -4.42 -3.96 23.44
C LYS A 195 -5.29 -4.67 22.39
N GLY A 196 -6.53 -4.21 22.22
CA GLY A 196 -7.42 -4.69 21.18
C GLY A 196 -6.99 -4.22 19.81
N TYR A 197 -7.37 -4.98 18.79
CA TYR A 197 -7.06 -4.68 17.40
C TYR A 197 -7.71 -3.37 16.93
N GLU A 198 -7.08 -2.73 15.96
CA GLU A 198 -7.72 -1.74 15.11
C GLU A 198 -7.91 -2.32 13.70
N ILE A 199 -8.97 -1.91 13.02
CA ILE A 199 -9.27 -2.39 11.67
C ILE A 199 -9.63 -1.26 10.72
N GLY A 200 -9.13 -1.39 9.50
CA GLY A 200 -9.68 -0.73 8.31
C GLY A 200 -10.56 -1.73 7.56
N VAL A 201 -11.78 -1.37 7.17
CA VAL A 201 -12.65 -2.26 6.38
C VAL A 201 -13.11 -1.53 5.14
N ALA A 202 -12.78 -2.08 3.98
CA ALA A 202 -13.36 -1.65 2.71
C ALA A 202 -14.53 -2.59 2.35
N TYR A 203 -15.71 -2.04 2.06
CA TYR A 203 -16.88 -2.81 1.63
C TYR A 203 -17.73 -2.03 0.63
N SER A 204 -18.47 -2.78 -0.20
CA SER A 204 -19.28 -2.19 -1.27
C SER A 204 -20.43 -1.32 -0.75
N CYS A 205 -20.79 -0.31 -1.53
CA CYS A 205 -22.02 0.46 -1.33
C CYS A 205 -22.87 0.49 -2.61
N ILE A 206 -24.10 0.97 -2.48
CA ILE A 206 -25.08 1.03 -3.59
C ILE A 206 -24.66 2.05 -4.66
N GLU A 207 -23.91 3.07 -4.27
CA GLU A 207 -23.48 4.16 -5.16
C GLU A 207 -22.34 3.69 -6.08
N GLU A 208 -22.59 3.73 -7.38
CA GLU A 208 -21.64 3.27 -8.39
C GLU A 208 -20.37 4.14 -8.39
N GLY A 209 -19.20 3.50 -8.46
CA GLY A 209 -17.91 4.18 -8.40
C GLY A 209 -17.39 4.49 -6.99
N PHE A 210 -18.14 4.13 -5.94
CA PHE A 210 -17.76 4.36 -4.55
C PHE A 210 -17.76 3.07 -3.72
N PHE A 211 -16.97 3.08 -2.65
CA PHE A 211 -17.01 2.09 -1.58
C PHE A 211 -17.05 2.81 -0.23
N VAL A 212 -17.39 2.09 0.84
CA VAL A 212 -17.31 2.61 2.21
C VAL A 212 -16.04 2.06 2.86
N TYR A 213 -15.30 2.96 3.49
CA TYR A 213 -14.16 2.63 4.34
C TYR A 213 -14.54 2.90 5.81
N PHE A 214 -14.43 1.87 6.64
CA PHE A 214 -14.59 1.95 8.08
C PHE A 214 -13.21 1.90 8.75
N ALA A 215 -12.95 2.76 9.72
CA ALA A 215 -11.79 2.68 10.61
C ALA A 215 -12.27 2.60 12.06
N GLY A 216 -11.87 1.56 12.80
CA GLY A 216 -12.40 1.33 14.13
C GLY A 216 -11.49 0.53 15.06
N ALA A 217 -11.83 0.55 16.34
CA ALA A 217 -11.12 -0.20 17.39
C ALA A 217 -12.04 -1.22 18.04
N GLN A 218 -11.43 -2.33 18.47
CA GLN A 218 -12.15 -3.44 19.07
C GLN A 218 -12.77 -3.06 20.42
N VAL A 219 -14.03 -3.43 20.61
CA VAL A 219 -14.78 -3.28 21.86
C VAL A 219 -15.27 -4.64 22.37
N LYS A 220 -15.48 -4.75 23.68
CA LYS A 220 -15.89 -6.01 24.32
C LYS A 220 -17.29 -6.50 23.91
N SER A 221 -18.17 -5.59 23.53
CA SER A 221 -19.55 -5.83 23.15
C SER A 221 -20.04 -4.70 22.24
N PRO A 222 -21.10 -4.89 21.44
CA PRO A 222 -21.69 -3.81 20.63
C PRO A 222 -22.07 -2.59 21.50
N ILE A 223 -21.80 -1.39 21.02
CA ILE A 223 -22.14 -0.14 21.73
C ILE A 223 -22.72 0.85 20.73
N ILE A 224 -23.92 1.34 21.02
CA ILE A 224 -24.52 2.42 20.23
C ILE A 224 -23.99 3.75 20.79
N LEU A 225 -23.10 4.39 20.04
CA LEU A 225 -22.59 5.72 20.34
C LEU A 225 -23.03 6.68 19.24
N LYS A 226 -23.48 7.87 19.65
CA LYS A 226 -23.77 8.95 18.72
C LYS A 226 -22.48 9.31 17.97
N ASP A 227 -22.59 9.54 16.66
CA ASP A 227 -21.49 9.94 15.77
C ASP A 227 -20.43 8.86 15.49
N PHE A 228 -20.65 7.61 15.91
CA PHE A 228 -19.81 6.46 15.56
C PHE A 228 -20.63 5.37 14.87
N SER A 229 -19.98 4.62 13.99
CA SER A 229 -20.50 3.43 13.34
C SER A 229 -20.02 2.18 14.09
N ASN A 230 -20.79 1.10 13.99
CA ASN A 230 -20.44 -0.21 14.50
C ASN A 230 -20.13 -1.15 13.33
N TRP A 231 -19.12 -1.99 13.50
CA TRP A 231 -18.80 -3.05 12.54
C TRP A 231 -18.61 -4.38 13.28
N GLU A 232 -19.11 -5.46 12.70
CA GLU A 232 -19.03 -6.80 13.27
C GLU A 232 -18.24 -7.73 12.35
N LEU A 233 -17.13 -8.27 12.85
CA LEU A 233 -16.45 -9.38 12.21
C LEU A 233 -17.18 -10.67 12.58
N GLN A 234 -17.99 -11.19 11.67
CA GLN A 234 -18.77 -12.40 11.92
C GLN A 234 -17.89 -13.61 12.22
N LYS A 235 -18.33 -14.49 13.12
CA LYS A 235 -17.70 -15.81 13.26
C LYS A 235 -17.73 -16.58 11.94
N GLY A 236 -16.68 -17.33 11.66
CA GLY A 236 -16.56 -18.06 10.40
C GLY A 236 -15.12 -18.39 10.03
N GLU A 237 -14.95 -18.96 8.84
CA GLU A 237 -13.63 -19.21 8.27
C GLU A 237 -13.22 -18.05 7.37
N TYR A 238 -11.93 -17.69 7.47
CA TYR A 238 -11.33 -16.58 6.75
C TYR A 238 -10.04 -17.04 6.08
N ILE A 239 -9.77 -16.47 4.92
CA ILE A 239 -8.44 -16.48 4.31
C ILE A 239 -7.74 -15.23 4.82
N VAL A 240 -6.53 -15.41 5.33
CA VAL A 240 -5.75 -14.37 5.98
C VAL A 240 -4.40 -14.25 5.28
N CYS A 241 -4.14 -13.09 4.69
CA CYS A 241 -2.85 -12.71 4.18
C CYS A 241 -2.11 -11.94 5.28
N SER A 242 -1.21 -12.62 5.99
CA SER A 242 -0.33 -12.00 6.97
C SER A 242 0.94 -11.53 6.27
N PHE A 243 1.41 -10.33 6.60
CA PHE A 243 2.64 -9.82 6.02
C PHE A 243 3.43 -8.96 6.99
N GLU A 244 4.75 -8.99 6.82
CA GLU A 244 5.71 -8.30 7.69
C GLU A 244 6.72 -7.50 6.88
N THR A 245 7.14 -6.34 7.42
CA THR A 245 8.19 -5.48 6.84
C THR A 245 9.16 -5.01 7.94
N GLU A 246 10.18 -4.25 7.57
CA GLU A 246 11.18 -3.74 8.53
C GLU A 246 10.63 -2.73 9.57
N ASN A 247 9.55 -2.00 9.26
CA ASN A 247 8.97 -0.97 10.12
C ASN A 247 7.56 -0.58 9.66
N PHE A 248 6.83 0.12 10.54
CA PHE A 248 5.46 0.55 10.27
C PHE A 248 5.30 1.40 9.00
N GLU A 249 6.25 2.28 8.68
CA GLU A 249 6.17 3.09 7.45
C GLU A 249 6.20 2.20 6.21
N SER A 250 7.17 1.31 6.11
CA SER A 250 7.29 0.33 5.02
C SER A 250 6.06 -0.60 4.96
N LEU A 251 5.48 -0.93 6.12
CA LEU A 251 4.28 -1.76 6.23
C LEU A 251 3.06 -1.14 5.56
N VAL A 252 2.73 0.12 5.90
CA VAL A 252 1.53 0.79 5.38
C VAL A 252 1.73 1.42 3.99
N MET A 253 2.96 1.83 3.66
CA MET A 253 3.25 2.51 2.39
C MET A 253 3.49 1.55 1.23
N ASP A 254 4.20 0.44 1.46
CA ASP A 254 4.60 -0.50 0.41
C ASP A 254 4.05 -1.91 0.67
N GLY A 255 4.11 -2.37 1.92
CA GLY A 255 3.74 -3.73 2.31
C GLY A 255 2.28 -4.05 2.04
N LEU A 256 1.38 -3.18 2.51
CA LEU A 256 -0.07 -3.31 2.35
C LEU A 256 -0.44 -3.38 0.87
N TYR A 257 0.12 -2.50 0.03
CA TYR A 257 -0.11 -2.53 -1.41
C TYR A 257 0.37 -3.86 -2.03
N LYS A 258 1.60 -4.29 -1.74
CA LYS A 258 2.16 -5.55 -2.25
C LYS A 258 1.30 -6.76 -1.82
N ALA A 259 0.86 -6.81 -0.57
CA ALA A 259 0.01 -7.87 -0.03
C ALA A 259 -1.38 -7.89 -0.67
N GLN A 260 -2.01 -6.73 -0.88
CA GLN A 260 -3.28 -6.61 -1.59
C GLN A 260 -3.15 -7.10 -3.04
N GLN A 261 -2.13 -6.63 -3.78
CA GLN A 261 -1.90 -7.08 -5.14
C GLN A 261 -1.69 -8.60 -5.21
N TYR A 262 -0.90 -9.16 -4.29
CA TYR A 262 -0.65 -10.59 -4.24
C TYR A 262 -1.93 -11.38 -3.95
N LEU A 263 -2.65 -11.04 -2.88
CA LEU A 263 -3.85 -11.75 -2.47
C LEU A 263 -4.94 -11.72 -3.56
N PHE A 264 -5.28 -10.52 -4.06
CA PHE A 264 -6.43 -10.34 -4.95
C PHE A 264 -6.13 -10.65 -6.43
N ASN A 265 -4.91 -10.43 -6.91
CA ASN A 265 -4.59 -10.59 -8.33
C ASN A 265 -3.80 -11.87 -8.64
N VAL A 266 -3.23 -12.54 -7.62
CA VAL A 266 -2.41 -13.74 -7.81
C VAL A 266 -3.01 -14.92 -7.05
N TRP A 267 -3.05 -14.84 -5.71
CA TRP A 267 -3.34 -16.01 -4.90
C TRP A 267 -4.80 -16.48 -5.01
N LEU A 268 -5.78 -15.59 -4.76
CA LEU A 268 -7.21 -15.96 -4.82
C LEU A 268 -7.65 -16.44 -6.22
N PRO A 269 -7.29 -15.76 -7.34
CA PRO A 269 -7.68 -16.21 -8.67
C PRO A 269 -7.10 -17.58 -9.05
N ASN A 270 -5.83 -17.85 -8.69
CA ASN A 270 -5.19 -19.14 -8.98
C ASN A 270 -5.82 -20.30 -8.18
N HIS A 271 -6.37 -20.01 -7.00
CA HIS A 271 -7.12 -20.98 -6.19
C HIS A 271 -8.62 -21.03 -6.52
N LYS A 272 -9.09 -20.21 -7.48
CA LYS A 272 -10.51 -20.10 -7.89
C LYS A 272 -11.45 -19.79 -6.71
N LEU A 273 -10.96 -19.00 -5.76
CA LEU A 273 -11.71 -18.61 -4.57
C LEU A 273 -12.40 -17.27 -4.81
N PHE A 274 -13.67 -17.20 -4.43
CA PHE A 274 -14.45 -15.97 -4.39
C PHE A 274 -14.63 -15.56 -2.93
N ILE A 275 -14.79 -14.26 -2.69
CA ILE A 275 -14.91 -13.70 -1.35
C ILE A 275 -16.17 -12.85 -1.22
N GLU A 276 -16.65 -12.71 0.01
CA GLU A 276 -17.67 -11.71 0.33
C GLU A 276 -17.12 -10.30 -0.02
N PRO A 277 -17.99 -9.32 -0.35
CA PRO A 277 -17.56 -8.02 -0.89
C PRO A 277 -17.04 -7.06 0.20
N PHE A 278 -16.12 -7.55 1.03
CA PHE A 278 -15.38 -6.77 2.00
C PHE A 278 -13.94 -7.29 2.15
N SER A 279 -13.06 -6.42 2.64
CA SER A 279 -11.69 -6.74 3.04
C SER A 279 -11.37 -6.02 4.33
N VAL A 280 -10.86 -6.75 5.32
CA VAL A 280 -10.45 -6.19 6.62
C VAL A 280 -8.93 -6.13 6.69
N GLU A 281 -8.40 -4.92 6.81
CA GLU A 281 -7.02 -4.64 7.18
C GLU A 281 -6.94 -4.61 8.71
N ARG A 282 -6.26 -5.56 9.32
CA ARG A 282 -6.12 -5.66 10.77
C ARG A 282 -4.73 -5.22 11.20
N TYR A 283 -4.73 -4.36 12.21
CA TYR A 283 -3.57 -3.80 12.88
C TYR A 283 -3.54 -4.31 14.32
N GLU A 284 -2.42 -4.90 14.77
CA GLU A 284 -2.21 -5.21 16.19
C GLU A 284 -2.29 -3.93 17.03
N SER A 285 -1.64 -2.88 16.55
CA SER A 285 -1.80 -1.49 16.99
C SER A 285 -1.29 -0.54 15.89
N HIS A 286 -1.51 0.76 16.05
CA HIS A 286 -0.87 1.80 15.22
C HIS A 286 0.43 2.34 15.85
N ASP A 287 1.09 1.53 16.68
CA ASP A 287 2.40 1.88 17.24
C ASP A 287 3.51 1.72 16.18
N LYS A 288 4.51 2.61 16.21
CA LYS A 288 5.61 2.62 15.23
C LYS A 288 6.50 1.38 15.24
N GLU A 289 6.40 0.58 16.30
CA GLU A 289 7.16 -0.66 16.49
C GLU A 289 6.49 -1.86 15.81
N ILE A 290 5.24 -1.72 15.33
CA ILE A 290 4.56 -2.80 14.63
C ILE A 290 5.17 -2.98 13.24
N THR A 291 5.53 -4.23 12.96
CA THR A 291 6.13 -4.67 11.71
C THR A 291 5.24 -5.63 10.94
N SER A 292 4.06 -5.97 11.45
CA SER A 292 3.16 -6.97 10.86
C SER A 292 1.71 -6.49 10.77
N MET A 293 1.03 -6.94 9.71
CA MET A 293 -0.37 -6.64 9.44
C MET A 293 -1.05 -7.83 8.78
N GLU A 294 -2.39 -7.84 8.81
CA GLU A 294 -3.17 -8.90 8.18
C GLU A 294 -4.28 -8.35 7.30
N ILE A 295 -4.53 -9.01 6.16
CA ILE A 295 -5.72 -8.81 5.35
C ILE A 295 -6.62 -10.03 5.50
N TRP A 296 -7.82 -9.84 6.01
CA TRP A 296 -8.82 -10.88 6.20
C TRP A 296 -9.93 -10.76 5.17
N VAL A 297 -10.19 -11.85 4.47
CA VAL A 297 -11.29 -11.98 3.51
C VAL A 297 -12.06 -13.26 3.78
N LYS A 298 -13.38 -13.21 3.61
CA LYS A 298 -14.25 -14.35 3.88
C LYS A 298 -14.58 -15.08 2.59
N PRO A 299 -14.16 -16.35 2.40
CA PRO A 299 -14.47 -17.10 1.20
C PRO A 299 -15.97 -17.38 1.08
N VAL A 300 -16.50 -17.29 -0.13
CA VAL A 300 -17.86 -17.70 -0.47
C VAL A 300 -17.83 -19.15 -0.91
N ALA A 301 -18.67 -19.99 -0.30
CA ALA A 301 -18.89 -21.33 -0.80
C ALA A 301 -19.48 -21.27 -2.21
N LEU A 302 -18.77 -21.82 -3.20
CA LEU A 302 -19.36 -22.05 -4.52
C LEU A 302 -20.56 -22.98 -4.32
N LYS A 303 -21.78 -22.48 -4.58
CA LYS A 303 -22.94 -23.35 -4.68
C LYS A 303 -22.69 -24.27 -5.87
N SER A 304 -22.42 -25.54 -5.58
CA SER A 304 -22.34 -26.66 -6.52
C SER A 304 -23.66 -26.83 -7.27
#